data_AF-A0A7S2UEK2-F1
#
_entry.id   AF-A0A7S2UEK2-F1
#
_cell.length_a   1.000
_cell.length_b   1.000
_cell.length_c   1.000
_cell.angle_alpha   90.00
_cell.angle_beta   90.00
_cell.angle_gamma   90.00
#
_symmetry.space_group_name_H-M   'P 1'
#
loop_
_entity.id
_entity.type
_entity.pdbx_description
1 polymer ?
#
loop_
_entity_poly.entity_id
_entity_poly.type
_entity_poly.pdbx_seq_one_letter_code
_entity_poly.pdbx_strand_id
1 'polypeptide(L)'
;DTARLRAVAECATALNGSIADVVREVAYLTSDQCEDVEEALAEDIMALEGAMFDEFLENIRRNVSGCCKLGWLGNEEDEDDYDEDNPQNQVVAPTTFPSYLSASLLAIVRCRAQVERALGDTTIRRSEGVTYQFLAMATAADSVIEGICSELNDTMARMRGRQADRMANELQFLINTLKNYLSDEMLAVADNCRRMLCSKAGGGIQGDGPDGLAAIEELERLGRVYVLCLGE
;
A
#
# COMPACT_ATOMS: atom_id res chain seq x y z
N ASP A 1 -4.70 5.28 16.61
CA ASP A 1 -3.38 4.62 16.65
C ASP A 1 -2.19 5.54 16.41
N THR A 2 -2.27 6.51 15.50
CA THR A 2 -1.18 7.50 15.29
C THR A 2 -0.76 8.23 16.58
N ALA A 3 -1.71 8.56 17.46
CA ALA A 3 -1.42 9.17 18.76
C ALA A 3 -0.69 8.20 19.72
N ARG A 4 -0.93 6.89 19.60
CA ARG A 4 -0.23 5.86 20.39
C ARG A 4 1.20 5.67 19.89
N LEU A 5 1.38 5.51 18.58
CA LEU A 5 2.71 5.43 17.96
C LEU A 5 3.55 6.67 18.28
N ARG A 6 2.93 7.86 18.21
CA ARG A 6 3.57 9.12 18.58
C ARG A 6 3.96 9.17 20.06
N ALA A 7 3.05 8.82 20.97
CA ALA A 7 3.35 8.81 22.39
C ALA A 7 4.50 7.86 22.72
N VAL A 8 4.56 6.69 22.06
CA VAL A 8 5.65 5.72 22.24
C VAL A 8 6.96 6.24 21.65
N ALA A 9 6.94 6.85 20.45
CA ALA A 9 8.12 7.45 19.86
C ALA A 9 8.66 8.62 20.69
N GLU A 10 7.78 9.48 21.21
CA GLU A 10 8.13 10.58 22.11
C GLU A 10 8.66 10.05 23.46
N CYS A 11 8.05 9.01 24.02
CA CYS A 11 8.56 8.34 25.23
C CYS A 11 9.91 7.66 24.99
N ALA A 12 10.11 6.96 23.87
CA ALA A 12 11.38 6.35 23.52
C ALA A 12 12.49 7.41 23.33
N THR A 13 12.13 8.57 22.80
CA THR A 13 13.05 9.70 22.63
C THR A 13 13.38 10.36 23.96
N ALA A 14 12.38 10.58 24.81
CA ALA A 14 12.55 11.13 26.15
C ALA A 14 13.35 10.18 27.04
N LEU A 15 13.06 8.86 26.98
CA LEU A 15 13.78 7.82 27.71
C LEU A 15 15.21 7.71 27.22
N ASN A 16 15.50 7.72 25.91
CA ASN A 16 16.90 7.77 25.45
C ASN A 16 17.66 9.01 25.96
N GLY A 17 16.97 10.14 26.15
CA GLY A 17 17.56 11.33 26.77
C GLY A 17 17.76 11.22 28.28
N SER A 18 16.86 10.54 28.99
CA SER A 18 16.88 10.41 30.46
C SER A 18 17.52 9.13 30.99
N ILE A 19 17.75 8.12 30.13
CA ILE A 19 18.39 6.86 30.48
C ILE A 19 19.78 7.14 31.03
N ALA A 20 20.55 8.03 30.40
CA ALA A 20 21.85 8.45 30.91
C ALA A 20 21.78 9.03 32.34
N ASP A 21 20.68 9.73 32.68
CA ASP A 21 20.48 10.30 34.02
C ASP A 21 20.06 9.24 35.05
N VAL A 22 19.19 8.31 34.65
CA VAL A 22 18.75 7.17 35.48
C VAL A 22 19.90 6.20 35.73
N VAL A 23 20.65 5.85 34.69
CA VAL A 23 21.88 5.05 34.75
C VAL A 23 22.88 5.73 35.67
N ARG A 24 23.14 7.03 35.50
CA ARG A 24 24.03 7.78 36.40
C ARG A 24 23.60 7.72 37.87
N GLU A 25 22.31 7.87 38.19
CA GLU A 25 21.80 7.75 39.56
C GLU A 25 21.85 6.32 40.10
N VAL A 26 21.60 5.31 39.26
CA VAL A 26 21.69 3.89 39.63
C VAL A 26 23.16 3.49 39.85
N ALA A 27 24.10 4.00 39.06
CA ALA A 27 25.55 3.77 39.23
C ALA A 27 26.02 4.19 40.63
N TYR A 28 25.50 5.31 41.15
CA TYR A 28 25.78 5.78 42.50
C TYR A 28 25.23 4.85 43.59
N LEU A 29 24.18 4.08 43.31
CA LEU A 29 23.49 3.19 44.25
C LEU A 29 23.98 1.73 44.18
N THR A 30 24.44 1.26 43.02
CA THR A 30 24.71 -0.18 42.79
C THR A 30 26.16 -0.56 42.52
N SER A 31 27.12 0.36 42.61
CA SER A 31 28.57 0.07 42.49
C SER A 31 28.90 -0.76 41.23
N ASP A 32 28.76 -0.13 40.07
CA ASP A 32 29.12 -0.60 38.72
C ASP A 32 28.21 -1.63 38.01
N GLN A 33 27.01 -1.96 38.53
CA GLN A 33 26.01 -2.77 37.79
C GLN A 33 25.17 -1.96 36.78
N CYS A 34 25.78 -0.94 36.15
CA CYS A 34 25.01 0.06 35.40
C CYS A 34 24.80 -0.27 33.92
N GLU A 35 25.75 -0.96 33.30
CA GLU A 35 25.65 -1.38 31.89
C GLU A 35 24.46 -2.34 31.70
N ASP A 36 24.24 -3.27 32.64
CA ASP A 36 23.12 -4.22 32.62
C ASP A 36 21.73 -3.53 32.66
N VAL A 37 21.62 -2.38 33.34
CA VAL A 37 20.34 -1.66 33.50
C VAL A 37 20.05 -0.78 32.30
N GLU A 38 21.07 -0.15 31.73
CA GLU A 38 20.95 0.62 30.48
C GLU A 38 20.52 -0.28 29.32
N GLU A 39 21.19 -1.43 29.17
CA GLU A 39 20.89 -2.40 28.13
C GLU A 39 19.48 -2.98 28.29
N ALA A 40 19.09 -3.37 29.51
CA ALA A 40 17.75 -3.89 29.79
C ALA A 40 16.64 -2.86 29.52
N LEU A 41 16.82 -1.60 29.93
CA LEU A 41 15.84 -0.53 29.67
C LEU A 41 15.73 -0.22 28.18
N ALA A 42 16.85 -0.17 27.46
CA ALA A 42 16.85 0.05 26.02
C ALA A 42 16.16 -1.11 25.28
N GLU A 43 16.42 -2.36 25.68
CA GLU A 43 15.77 -3.54 25.12
C GLU A 43 14.25 -3.51 25.34
N ASP A 44 13.79 -3.23 26.56
CA ASP A 44 12.37 -3.14 26.89
C ASP A 44 11.64 -2.05 26.08
N ILE A 45 12.27 -0.88 25.90
CA ILE A 45 11.71 0.21 25.10
C ILE A 45 11.62 -0.18 23.63
N MET A 46 12.66 -0.79 23.08
CA MET A 46 12.66 -1.25 21.68
C MET A 46 11.62 -2.35 21.45
N ALA A 47 11.48 -3.29 22.39
CA ALA A 47 10.47 -4.34 22.33
C ALA A 47 9.05 -3.76 22.37
N LEU A 48 8.79 -2.80 23.26
CA LEU A 48 7.50 -2.12 23.33
C LEU A 48 7.21 -1.28 22.07
N GLU A 49 8.21 -0.55 21.56
CA GLU A 49 8.09 0.21 20.31
C GLU A 49 7.73 -0.71 19.14
N GLY A 50 8.43 -1.84 19.01
CA GLY A 50 8.16 -2.86 18.00
C GLY A 50 6.74 -3.42 18.08
N ALA A 51 6.30 -3.86 19.27
CA ALA A 51 4.96 -4.41 19.46
C ALA A 51 3.84 -3.40 19.12
N MET A 52 4.05 -2.13 19.47
CA MET A 52 3.11 -1.04 19.15
C MET A 52 3.11 -0.70 17.66
N PHE A 53 4.27 -0.81 17.00
CA PHE A 53 4.37 -0.63 15.56
C PHE A 53 3.69 -1.80 14.81
N ASP A 54 3.82 -3.03 15.29
CA ASP A 54 3.11 -4.18 14.72
C ASP A 54 1.58 -4.03 14.82
N GLU A 55 1.06 -3.55 15.96
CA GLU A 55 -0.38 -3.22 16.10
C GLU A 55 -0.80 -2.14 15.09
N PHE A 56 0.07 -1.15 14.85
CA PHE A 56 -0.17 -0.11 13.84
C PHE A 56 -0.21 -0.69 12.42
N LEU A 57 0.73 -1.59 12.07
CA LEU A 57 0.73 -2.28 10.77
C LEU A 57 -0.53 -3.12 10.57
N GLU A 58 -0.95 -3.86 11.60
CA GLU A 58 -2.18 -4.66 11.54
C GLU A 58 -3.43 -3.80 11.35
N ASN A 59 -3.47 -2.62 11.97
CA ASN A 59 -4.53 -1.65 11.74
C ASN A 59 -4.52 -1.08 10.32
N ILE A 60 -3.34 -0.86 9.72
CA ILE A 60 -3.22 -0.50 8.30
C ILE A 60 -3.89 -1.58 7.44
N ARG A 61 -3.55 -2.86 7.65
CA ARG A 61 -4.13 -3.97 6.87
C ARG A 61 -5.66 -3.96 6.89
N ARG A 62 -6.24 -3.81 8.08
CA ARG A 62 -7.70 -3.77 8.26
C ARG A 62 -8.36 -2.57 7.58
N ASN A 63 -7.75 -1.40 7.63
CA ASN A 63 -8.35 -0.19 7.07
C ASN A 63 -8.21 -0.12 5.53
N VAL A 64 -7.07 -0.60 5.01
CA VAL A 64 -6.77 -0.54 3.57
C VAL A 64 -7.62 -1.54 2.77
N SER A 65 -7.89 -2.72 3.31
CA SER A 65 -8.78 -3.71 2.67
C SER A 65 -10.17 -3.13 2.34
N GLY A 66 -10.68 -2.20 3.17
CA GLY A 66 -11.95 -1.51 2.94
C GLY A 66 -11.95 -0.46 1.81
N CYS A 67 -10.78 -0.04 1.34
CA CYS A 67 -10.62 0.99 0.31
C CYS A 67 -10.61 0.44 -1.12
N CYS A 68 -10.57 -0.88 -1.28
CA CYS A 68 -10.33 -1.54 -2.57
C CYS A 68 -11.60 -1.79 -3.40
N LYS A 69 -12.77 -1.34 -2.92
CA LYS A 69 -14.09 -1.61 -3.51
C LYS A 69 -14.22 -1.20 -4.98
N LEU A 70 -14.35 -2.18 -5.87
CA LEU A 70 -14.61 -2.07 -7.30
C LEU A 70 -16.10 -1.75 -7.56
N GLY A 71 -16.54 -0.57 -7.14
CA GLY A 71 -17.95 -0.15 -7.12
C GLY A 71 -18.67 0.03 -8.47
N TRP A 72 -18.02 -0.31 -9.59
CA TRP A 72 -18.59 -0.19 -10.95
C TRP A 72 -18.78 -1.54 -11.65
N LEU A 73 -18.33 -2.64 -11.04
CA LEU A 73 -18.54 -3.99 -11.57
C LEU A 73 -19.99 -4.42 -11.33
N GLY A 74 -20.86 -4.12 -12.31
CA GLY A 74 -22.26 -4.53 -12.31
C GLY A 74 -23.27 -3.48 -12.76
N ASN A 75 -22.85 -2.27 -13.15
CA ASN A 75 -23.75 -1.36 -13.85
C ASN A 75 -23.93 -1.86 -15.27
N GLU A 76 -25.04 -2.56 -15.50
CA GLU A 76 -25.54 -2.96 -16.83
C GLU A 76 -25.92 -1.74 -17.70
N GLU A 77 -25.93 -0.53 -17.14
CA GLU A 77 -26.53 0.67 -17.75
C GLU A 77 -25.62 1.46 -18.71
N ASP A 78 -24.32 1.17 -18.81
CA ASP A 78 -23.38 1.98 -19.63
C ASP A 78 -22.95 1.33 -20.96
N GLU A 79 -23.41 0.11 -21.29
CA GLU A 79 -22.95 -0.61 -22.50
C GLU A 79 -24.02 -1.20 -23.43
N ASP A 80 -25.31 -0.99 -23.17
CA ASP A 80 -26.37 -1.70 -23.92
C ASP A 80 -26.91 -0.96 -25.17
N ASP A 81 -26.21 0.02 -25.74
CA ASP A 81 -26.62 0.71 -26.98
C ASP A 81 -25.47 0.94 -28.00
N TYR A 82 -24.59 -0.06 -28.18
CA TYR A 82 -23.50 0.02 -29.17
C TYR A 82 -23.80 -0.80 -30.44
N ASP A 83 -24.43 -0.16 -31.43
CA ASP A 83 -24.39 -0.58 -32.83
C ASP A 83 -22.91 -0.61 -33.31
N GLU A 84 -22.45 -1.78 -33.76
CA GLU A 84 -21.06 -2.04 -34.22
C GLU A 84 -20.65 -1.24 -35.47
N ASP A 85 -21.57 -0.55 -36.16
CA ASP A 85 -21.36 0.05 -37.48
C ASP A 85 -21.13 1.57 -37.51
N ASN A 86 -21.03 2.27 -36.37
CA ASN A 86 -20.81 3.71 -36.36
C ASN A 86 -19.33 4.10 -36.12
N PRO A 87 -18.59 4.63 -37.11
CA PRO A 87 -17.18 5.04 -36.97
C PRO A 87 -16.96 6.26 -36.04
N GLN A 88 -18.02 6.83 -35.47
CA GLN A 88 -17.95 7.86 -34.42
C GLN A 88 -17.90 7.29 -32.98
N ASN A 89 -18.09 5.98 -32.79
CA ASN A 89 -17.98 5.31 -31.48
C ASN A 89 -16.56 4.83 -31.17
N GLN A 90 -15.52 5.55 -31.63
CA GLN A 90 -14.18 5.38 -31.07
C GLN A 90 -14.24 5.75 -29.60
N VAL A 91 -14.20 4.70 -28.77
CA VAL A 91 -14.17 4.72 -27.31
C VAL A 91 -13.32 5.88 -26.83
N VAL A 92 -13.96 6.90 -26.26
CA VAL A 92 -13.24 7.91 -25.49
C VAL A 92 -12.69 7.16 -24.29
N ALA A 93 -11.37 6.94 -24.27
CA ALA A 93 -10.67 6.42 -23.10
C ALA A 93 -11.16 7.17 -21.85
N PRO A 94 -11.33 6.51 -20.69
CA PRO A 94 -11.81 7.18 -19.50
C PRO A 94 -10.94 8.41 -19.22
N THR A 95 -11.52 9.61 -19.36
CA THR A 95 -10.79 10.88 -19.21
C THR A 95 -10.39 11.19 -17.77
N THR A 96 -10.72 10.28 -16.85
CA THR A 96 -10.55 10.43 -15.40
C THR A 96 -9.93 9.19 -14.81
N PHE A 97 -8.98 9.37 -13.90
CA PHE A 97 -8.33 8.29 -13.18
C PHE A 97 -9.36 7.47 -12.38
N PRO A 98 -9.32 6.12 -12.41
CA PRO A 98 -10.29 5.30 -11.69
C PRO A 98 -10.34 5.63 -10.19
N SER A 99 -11.54 5.84 -9.66
CA SER A 99 -11.73 6.30 -8.28
C SER A 99 -11.21 5.30 -7.25
N TYR A 100 -11.39 4.00 -7.48
CA TYR A 100 -10.87 2.96 -6.59
C TYR A 100 -9.33 2.93 -6.59
N LEU A 101 -8.67 3.05 -7.75
CA LEU A 101 -7.21 3.20 -7.82
C LEU A 101 -6.74 4.45 -7.07
N SER A 102 -7.46 5.56 -7.22
CA SER A 102 -7.16 6.80 -6.49
C SER A 102 -7.27 6.61 -4.98
N ALA A 103 -8.31 5.92 -4.51
CA ALA A 103 -8.53 5.64 -3.10
C ALA A 103 -7.46 4.71 -2.53
N SER A 104 -7.08 3.67 -3.26
CA SER A 104 -6.01 2.73 -2.91
C SER A 104 -4.65 3.41 -2.80
N LEU A 105 -4.24 4.18 -3.81
CA LEU A 105 -2.96 4.90 -3.78
C LEU A 105 -2.94 5.98 -2.68
N LEU A 106 -4.06 6.69 -2.48
CA LEU A 106 -4.19 7.63 -1.37
C LEU A 106 -4.11 6.95 -0.01
N ALA A 107 -4.60 5.72 0.14
CA ALA A 107 -4.48 4.98 1.38
C ALA A 107 -3.00 4.74 1.74
N ILE A 108 -2.17 4.36 0.75
CA ILE A 108 -0.73 4.16 0.94
C ILE A 108 -0.04 5.50 1.28
N VAL A 109 -0.32 6.56 0.53
CA VAL A 109 0.25 7.90 0.79
C VAL A 109 -0.16 8.44 2.17
N ARG A 110 -1.39 8.18 2.61
CA ARG A 110 -1.85 8.53 3.96
C ARG A 110 -1.10 7.76 5.03
N CYS A 111 -0.81 6.48 4.83
CA CYS A 111 0.00 5.68 5.77
C CYS A 111 1.39 6.30 5.94
N ARG A 112 2.05 6.67 4.82
CA ARG A 112 3.32 7.39 4.83
C ARG A 112 3.24 8.67 5.69
N ALA A 113 2.29 9.54 5.40
CA ALA A 113 2.12 10.81 6.12
C ALA A 113 1.79 10.61 7.61
N GLN A 114 1.08 9.54 7.97
CA GLN A 114 0.80 9.20 9.37
C GLN A 114 2.06 8.78 10.13
N VAL A 115 2.94 8.00 9.50
CA VAL A 115 4.21 7.60 10.11
C VAL A 115 5.16 8.79 10.24
N GLU A 116 5.29 9.61 9.19
CA GLU A 116 6.10 10.85 9.22
C GLU A 116 5.61 11.78 10.35
N ARG A 117 4.28 11.95 10.48
CA ARG A 117 3.69 12.76 11.56
C ARG A 117 3.89 12.16 12.96
N ALA A 118 3.97 10.83 13.09
CA ALA A 118 4.13 10.16 14.37
C ALA A 118 5.59 10.17 14.85
N LEU A 119 6.54 9.98 13.94
CA LEU A 119 7.97 9.93 14.25
C LEU A 119 8.65 11.30 14.22
N GLY A 120 8.07 12.27 13.51
CA GLY A 120 8.64 13.60 13.28
C GLY A 120 9.73 13.60 12.20
N ASP A 121 9.98 14.77 11.60
CA ASP A 121 10.84 14.93 10.41
C ASP A 121 12.31 14.53 10.62
N THR A 122 12.75 14.40 11.87
CA THR A 122 14.16 14.14 12.24
C THR A 122 14.43 12.71 12.69
N THR A 123 13.41 11.89 12.91
CA THR A 123 13.56 10.60 13.59
C THR A 123 13.35 9.45 12.63
N ILE A 124 14.45 8.83 12.17
CA ILE A 124 14.38 7.64 11.33
C ILE A 124 14.46 6.40 12.23
N ARG A 125 13.31 5.76 12.47
CA ARG A 125 13.22 4.48 13.19
C ARG A 125 13.28 3.31 12.20
N ARG A 126 13.95 2.23 12.61
CA ARG A 126 14.14 1.03 11.79
C ARG A 126 13.79 -0.22 12.59
N SER A 127 13.15 -1.19 11.93
CA SER A 127 13.04 -2.57 12.40
C SER A 127 13.82 -3.45 11.43
N GLU A 128 14.69 -4.33 11.93
CA GLU A 128 15.45 -5.29 11.10
C GLU A 128 16.19 -4.65 9.90
N GLY A 129 16.63 -3.39 10.06
CA GLY A 129 17.33 -2.63 9.02
C GLY A 129 16.43 -1.87 8.04
N VAL A 130 15.11 -2.04 8.11
CA VAL A 130 14.10 -1.40 7.25
C VAL A 130 13.42 -0.25 8.00
N THR A 131 13.15 0.86 7.33
CA THR A 131 12.49 2.01 7.98
C THR A 131 11.02 1.72 8.27
N TYR A 132 10.50 2.24 9.39
CA TYR A 132 9.08 2.11 9.73
C TYR A 132 8.17 2.69 8.64
N GLN A 133 8.61 3.78 8.00
CA GLN A 133 7.92 4.36 6.85
C GLN A 133 7.80 3.35 5.70
N PHE A 134 8.89 2.68 5.33
CA PHE A 134 8.85 1.67 4.28
C PHE A 134 7.97 0.49 4.67
N LEU A 135 8.09 -0.03 5.90
CA LEU A 135 7.26 -1.15 6.38
C LEU A 135 5.76 -0.83 6.35
N ALA A 136 5.38 0.38 6.75
CA ALA A 136 3.98 0.83 6.71
C ALA A 136 3.46 0.96 5.26
N MET A 137 4.28 1.51 4.37
CA MET A 137 3.94 1.63 2.94
C MET A 137 3.85 0.26 2.26
N ALA A 138 4.79 -0.64 2.52
CA ALA A 138 4.79 -2.01 2.03
C ALA A 138 3.55 -2.78 2.51
N THR A 139 3.26 -2.69 3.81
CA THR A 139 2.05 -3.30 4.39
C THR A 139 0.78 -2.77 3.74
N ALA A 140 0.69 -1.45 3.52
CA ALA A 140 -0.45 -0.85 2.82
C ALA A 140 -0.54 -1.30 1.36
N ALA A 141 0.59 -1.36 0.64
CA ALA A 141 0.64 -1.80 -0.75
C ALA A 141 0.18 -3.26 -0.90
N ASP A 142 0.70 -4.15 -0.05
CA ASP A 142 0.31 -5.56 0.00
C ASP A 142 -1.21 -5.69 0.26
N SER A 143 -1.74 -4.94 1.23
CA SER A 143 -3.18 -4.95 1.54
C SER A 143 -4.06 -4.39 0.41
N VAL A 144 -3.56 -3.41 -0.36
CA VAL A 144 -4.25 -2.91 -1.56
C VAL A 144 -4.36 -4.02 -2.60
N ILE A 145 -3.24 -4.68 -2.91
CA ILE A 145 -3.20 -5.73 -3.93
C ILE A 145 -4.06 -6.91 -3.51
N GLU A 146 -3.95 -7.35 -2.26
CA GLU A 146 -4.76 -8.43 -1.70
C GLU A 146 -6.25 -8.10 -1.81
N GLY A 147 -6.66 -6.89 -1.38
CA GLY A 147 -8.06 -6.46 -1.42
C GLY A 147 -8.63 -6.41 -2.84
N ILE A 148 -7.88 -5.82 -3.77
CA ILE A 148 -8.28 -5.75 -5.19
C ILE A 148 -8.37 -7.15 -5.79
N CYS A 149 -7.36 -8.01 -5.58
CA CYS A 149 -7.36 -9.37 -6.11
C CYS A 149 -8.50 -10.22 -5.54
N SER A 150 -8.82 -10.06 -4.25
CA SER A 150 -9.96 -10.74 -3.62
C SER A 150 -11.27 -10.34 -4.29
N GLU A 151 -11.50 -9.04 -4.48
CA GLU A 151 -12.75 -8.57 -5.10
C GLU A 151 -12.84 -8.91 -6.58
N LEU A 152 -11.72 -8.89 -7.30
CA LEU A 152 -11.64 -9.39 -8.66
C LEU A 152 -12.03 -10.85 -8.74
N ASN A 153 -11.55 -11.70 -7.83
CA ASN A 153 -11.91 -13.11 -7.78
C ASN A 153 -13.42 -13.32 -7.52
N ASP A 154 -14.01 -12.55 -6.60
CA ASP A 154 -15.44 -12.61 -6.28
C ASP A 154 -16.33 -12.14 -7.44
N THR A 155 -15.86 -11.15 -8.21
CA THR A 155 -16.60 -10.58 -9.34
C THR A 155 -16.27 -11.26 -10.66
N MET A 156 -15.21 -12.08 -10.70
CA MET A 156 -14.66 -12.68 -11.93
C MET A 156 -15.73 -13.42 -12.71
N ALA A 157 -16.62 -14.16 -12.08
CA ALA A 157 -17.66 -14.92 -12.78
C ALA A 157 -18.61 -14.02 -13.60
N ARG A 158 -18.92 -12.81 -13.11
CA ARG A 158 -19.91 -11.88 -13.69
C ARG A 158 -19.32 -10.90 -14.70
N MET A 159 -18.00 -10.75 -14.72
CA MET A 159 -17.30 -9.77 -15.54
C MET A 159 -17.36 -10.14 -17.04
N ARG A 160 -17.53 -9.15 -17.92
CA ARG A 160 -17.45 -9.33 -19.39
C ARG A 160 -15.99 -9.31 -19.87
N GLY A 161 -15.70 -9.81 -21.07
CA GLY A 161 -14.33 -9.88 -21.61
C GLY A 161 -13.61 -8.52 -21.69
N ARG A 162 -14.32 -7.47 -22.15
CA ARG A 162 -13.79 -6.10 -22.21
C ARG A 162 -13.48 -5.52 -20.82
N GLN A 163 -14.32 -5.82 -19.82
CA GLN A 163 -14.08 -5.41 -18.44
C GLN A 163 -12.86 -6.13 -17.87
N ALA A 164 -12.69 -7.42 -18.17
CA ALA A 164 -11.52 -8.20 -17.74
C ALA A 164 -10.22 -7.67 -18.33
N ASP A 165 -10.22 -7.26 -19.60
CA ASP A 165 -9.07 -6.61 -20.25
C ASP A 165 -8.70 -5.29 -19.57
N ARG A 166 -9.67 -4.42 -19.33
CA ARG A 166 -9.45 -3.16 -18.60
C ARG A 166 -8.90 -3.40 -17.19
N MET A 167 -9.43 -4.38 -16.45
CA MET A 167 -8.93 -4.76 -15.12
C MET A 167 -7.49 -5.30 -15.17
N ALA A 168 -7.13 -6.04 -16.22
CA ALA A 168 -5.76 -6.53 -16.39
C ALA A 168 -4.77 -5.36 -16.55
N ASN A 169 -5.14 -4.35 -17.35
CA ASN A 169 -4.32 -3.14 -17.54
C ASN A 169 -4.20 -2.31 -16.25
N GLU A 170 -5.31 -2.11 -15.53
CA GLU A 170 -5.33 -1.38 -14.26
C GLU A 170 -4.52 -2.11 -13.16
N LEU A 171 -4.59 -3.45 -13.11
CA LEU A 171 -3.77 -4.26 -12.20
C LEU A 171 -2.28 -4.24 -12.58
N GLN A 172 -1.96 -4.28 -13.88
CA GLN A 172 -0.57 -4.16 -14.35
C GLN A 172 0.03 -2.79 -13.99
N PHE A 173 -0.74 -1.72 -14.12
CA PHE A 173 -0.35 -0.39 -13.67
C PHE A 173 -0.02 -0.37 -12.16
N LEU A 174 -0.85 -1.01 -11.32
CA LEU A 174 -0.57 -1.12 -9.88
C LEU A 174 0.69 -1.93 -9.59
N ILE A 175 0.89 -3.07 -10.27
CA ILE A 175 2.10 -3.88 -10.12
C ILE A 175 3.34 -3.04 -10.46
N ASN A 176 3.32 -2.29 -11.56
CA ASN A 176 4.43 -1.43 -11.97
C ASN A 176 4.69 -0.32 -10.95
N THR A 177 3.62 0.33 -10.48
CA THR A 177 3.69 1.46 -9.54
C THR A 177 4.16 1.05 -8.15
N LEU A 178 3.74 -0.11 -7.67
CA LEU A 178 3.97 -0.57 -6.29
C LEU A 178 5.09 -1.60 -6.17
N LYS A 179 5.75 -1.97 -7.27
CA LYS A 179 6.75 -3.05 -7.31
C LYS A 179 7.81 -2.99 -6.21
N ASN A 180 8.26 -1.79 -5.84
CA ASN A 180 9.28 -1.58 -4.81
C ASN A 180 8.78 -1.82 -3.37
N TYR A 181 7.46 -1.86 -3.18
CA TYR A 181 6.79 -2.02 -1.90
C TYR A 181 6.09 -3.37 -1.75
N LEU A 182 5.87 -4.11 -2.83
CA LEU A 182 5.17 -5.38 -2.80
C LEU A 182 6.10 -6.51 -2.38
N SER A 183 5.59 -7.42 -1.55
CA SER A 183 6.24 -8.68 -1.26
C SER A 183 6.20 -9.63 -2.47
N ASP A 184 7.16 -10.56 -2.55
CA ASP A 184 7.19 -11.58 -3.62
C ASP A 184 5.90 -12.42 -3.65
N GLU A 185 5.29 -12.66 -2.49
CA GLU A 185 4.01 -13.35 -2.37
C GLU A 185 2.88 -12.54 -3.03
N MET A 186 2.76 -11.24 -2.71
CA MET A 186 1.73 -10.39 -3.30
C MET A 186 1.95 -10.13 -4.78
N LEU A 187 3.20 -10.05 -5.25
CA LEU A 187 3.51 -10.02 -6.68
C LEU A 187 3.00 -11.29 -7.37
N ALA A 188 3.22 -12.47 -6.79
CA ALA A 188 2.71 -13.71 -7.35
C ALA A 188 1.18 -13.79 -7.36
N VAL A 189 0.52 -13.28 -6.31
CA VAL A 189 -0.96 -13.19 -6.25
C VAL A 189 -1.48 -12.27 -7.35
N ALA A 190 -0.91 -11.07 -7.49
CA ALA A 190 -1.29 -10.10 -8.51
C ALA A 190 -1.08 -10.65 -9.93
N ASP A 191 0.06 -11.27 -10.20
CA ASP A 191 0.35 -11.89 -11.49
C ASP A 191 -0.62 -13.02 -11.83
N ASN A 192 -0.97 -13.85 -10.85
CA ASN A 192 -1.96 -14.91 -11.05
C ASN A 192 -3.36 -14.34 -11.33
N CYS A 193 -3.78 -13.32 -10.58
CA CYS A 193 -5.05 -12.64 -10.80
C CYS A 193 -5.10 -12.02 -12.21
N ARG A 194 -4.02 -11.35 -12.63
CA ARG A 194 -3.87 -10.78 -13.98
C ARG A 194 -3.97 -11.83 -15.07
N ARG A 195 -3.29 -12.98 -14.93
CA ARG A 195 -3.38 -14.09 -15.90
C ARG A 195 -4.81 -14.62 -16.03
N MET A 196 -5.56 -14.70 -14.92
CA MET A 196 -6.96 -15.11 -14.97
C MET A 196 -7.82 -14.09 -15.73
N LEU A 197 -7.59 -12.79 -15.53
CA LEU A 197 -8.27 -11.72 -16.27
C LEU A 197 -7.97 -11.79 -17.78
N CYS A 198 -6.70 -11.95 -18.17
CA CYS A 198 -6.32 -12.10 -19.58
C CYS A 198 -6.93 -13.36 -20.22
N SER A 199 -6.99 -14.47 -19.49
CA SER A 199 -7.65 -15.69 -19.96
C SER A 199 -9.14 -15.43 -20.22
N LYS A 200 -9.82 -14.73 -19.31
CA LYS A 200 -11.22 -14.37 -19.43
C LYS A 200 -11.51 -13.35 -20.52
N ALA A 201 -10.56 -12.48 -20.85
CA ALA A 201 -10.65 -11.53 -21.96
C ALA A 201 -10.60 -12.21 -23.35
N GLY A 202 -10.28 -13.51 -23.42
CA GLY A 202 -10.31 -14.28 -24.67
C GLY A 202 -8.96 -14.87 -25.09
N GLY A 203 -7.95 -14.91 -24.21
CA GLY A 203 -6.70 -15.66 -24.42
C GLY A 203 -5.78 -15.11 -25.51
N GLY A 204 -6.17 -14.04 -26.21
CA GLY A 204 -5.26 -13.21 -26.99
C GLY A 204 -4.50 -12.27 -26.07
N ILE A 205 -3.30 -11.88 -26.46
CA ILE A 205 -2.50 -10.83 -25.84
C ILE A 205 -3.17 -9.45 -26.11
N GLN A 206 -4.45 -9.32 -25.84
CA GLN A 206 -5.15 -8.05 -25.63
C GLN A 206 -4.81 -7.67 -24.19
N GLY A 207 -4.00 -6.62 -24.04
CA GLY A 207 -3.30 -6.27 -22.81
C GLY A 207 -1.84 -5.85 -23.05
N ASP A 208 -1.07 -6.62 -23.85
CA ASP A 208 0.26 -6.19 -24.34
C ASP A 208 0.26 -5.73 -25.81
N GLY A 209 -0.92 -5.63 -26.43
CA GLY A 209 -1.10 -4.95 -27.71
C GLY A 209 -0.92 -3.42 -27.59
N PRO A 210 -0.79 -2.69 -28.71
CA PRO A 210 -0.61 -1.23 -28.71
C PRO A 210 -1.71 -0.49 -27.92
N ASP A 211 -2.94 -1.03 -27.89
CA ASP A 211 -4.06 -0.44 -27.14
C ASP A 211 -3.92 -0.62 -25.62
N GLY A 212 -3.35 -1.74 -25.15
CA GLY A 212 -3.10 -1.98 -23.72
C GLY A 212 -1.93 -1.16 -23.19
N LEU A 213 -0.87 -1.02 -23.99
CA LEU A 213 0.24 -0.13 -23.69
C LEU A 213 -0.21 1.34 -23.62
N ALA A 214 -1.04 1.80 -24.58
CA ALA A 214 -1.61 3.14 -24.53
C ALA A 214 -2.51 3.36 -23.31
N ALA A 215 -3.26 2.34 -22.88
CA ALA A 215 -4.09 2.41 -21.67
C ALA A 215 -3.23 2.52 -20.39
N ILE A 216 -2.11 1.80 -20.32
CA ILE A 216 -1.16 1.89 -19.19
C ILE A 216 -0.48 3.25 -19.17
N GLU A 217 0.00 3.75 -20.32
CA GLU A 217 0.60 5.09 -20.43
C GLU A 217 -0.37 6.19 -19.97
N GLU A 218 -1.65 6.07 -20.30
CA GLU A 218 -2.68 7.02 -19.87
C GLU A 218 -2.93 6.93 -18.35
N LEU A 219 -2.95 5.72 -17.77
CA LEU A 219 -3.02 5.54 -16.32
C LEU A 219 -1.80 6.13 -15.60
N GLU A 220 -0.60 5.96 -16.15
CA GLU A 220 0.63 6.59 -15.63
C GLU A 220 0.57 8.11 -15.73
N ARG A 221 0.04 8.65 -16.83
CA ARG A 221 -0.15 10.10 -17.01
C ARG A 221 -1.13 10.66 -16.00
N LEU A 222 -2.28 10.00 -15.82
CA LEU A 222 -3.34 10.42 -14.89
C LEU A 222 -2.96 10.19 -13.42
N GLY A 223 -2.23 9.12 -13.14
CA GLY A 223 -1.82 8.69 -11.81
C GLY A 223 -0.52 9.32 -11.30
N ARG A 224 0.18 10.10 -12.13
CA ARG A 224 1.52 10.65 -11.83
C ARG A 224 1.65 11.33 -10.47
N VAL A 225 0.63 12.07 -10.03
CA VAL A 225 0.63 12.74 -8.72
C VAL A 225 0.72 11.73 -7.58
N TYR A 226 0.05 10.58 -7.70
CA TYR A 226 0.12 9.52 -6.71
C TYR A 226 1.50 8.86 -6.69
N VAL A 227 2.06 8.57 -7.87
CA VAL A 227 3.41 7.99 -8.02
C VAL A 227 4.46 8.89 -7.37
N LEU A 228 4.43 10.20 -7.66
CA LEU A 228 5.32 11.18 -7.03
C LEU A 228 5.18 11.22 -5.50
N CYS A 229 3.95 11.09 -4.99
CA CYS A 229 3.71 11.06 -3.54
C CYS A 229 4.22 9.77 -2.87
N LEU A 230 4.42 8.69 -3.62
CA LEU A 230 5.03 7.46 -3.09
C LEU A 230 6.55 7.62 -2.89
N GLY A 231 7.19 8.61 -3.51
CA GLY A 231 8.58 9.00 -3.22
C GLY A 231 9.62 8.44 -4.18
N GLU A 232 9.26 8.27 -5.45
CA GLU A 232 10.22 8.18 -6.56
C GLU A 232 10.68 9.55 -7.06
#